data_AF-U9UMH1-F1
#
_entry.id   AF-U9UMH1-F1
#
_cell.length_a   1.000
_cell.length_b   1.000
_cell.length_c   1.000
_cell.angle_alpha   90.00
_cell.angle_beta   90.00
_cell.angle_gamma   90.00
#
_symmetry.space_group_name_H-M   'P 1'
#
loop_
_entity.id
_entity.type
_entity.pdbx_description
1 polymer ?
#
loop_
_entity_poly.entity_id
_entity_poly.type
_entity_poly.pdbx_seq_one_letter_code
_entity_poly.pdbx_strand_id
1 'polypeptide(L)'
;MVNKLWCEIVIPLLWKDPWRYIDYRTNKNPLYSIITSYFSDDIKEFLKKEGIQILGQSLAFDYLTFCRSINVDIIDDIISVGSSLEYERFLLQEEIYNLLMRKCPEIKYLDIRGTYQIFYLPEAKTRLESLCELTCNTSIDPDYFYRLARVCQNIQRIIIINKKPEFNHGSAKLIEIDVIE
;
A
#
# COMPACT_ATOMS: atom_id res chain seq x y z
N MET A 1 -5.42 18.32 -25.03
CA MET A 1 -4.22 17.49 -25.29
C MET A 1 -3.16 17.92 -24.29
N VAL A 2 -2.87 17.10 -23.27
CA VAL A 2 -1.85 17.43 -22.26
C VAL A 2 -0.48 17.20 -22.91
N ASN A 3 0.44 18.14 -22.76
CA ASN A 3 1.76 18.07 -23.39
C ASN A 3 2.58 16.93 -22.73
N LYS A 4 3.18 16.06 -23.55
CA LYS A 4 3.93 14.87 -23.12
C LYS A 4 4.98 15.18 -22.05
N LEU A 5 5.67 16.32 -22.19
CA LEU A 5 6.68 16.79 -21.24
C LEU A 5 6.09 17.05 -19.85
N TRP A 6 4.85 17.57 -19.80
CA TRP A 6 4.14 17.75 -18.54
C TRP A 6 3.81 16.41 -17.90
N CYS A 7 3.37 15.41 -18.67
CA CYS A 7 3.09 14.08 -18.12
C CYS A 7 4.37 13.44 -17.55
N GLU A 8 5.50 13.54 -18.25
CA GLU A 8 6.78 12.99 -17.79
C GLU A 8 7.26 13.61 -16.46
N ILE A 9 6.89 14.85 -16.17
CA ILE A 9 7.21 15.52 -14.90
C ILE A 9 6.16 15.24 -13.82
N VAL A 10 4.88 15.36 -14.18
CA VAL A 10 3.77 15.34 -13.22
C VAL A 10 3.44 13.92 -12.78
N ILE A 11 3.48 12.93 -13.68
CA ILE A 11 3.13 11.54 -13.35
C ILE A 11 4.02 10.98 -12.25
N PRO A 12 5.36 11.07 -12.32
CA PRO A 12 6.22 10.60 -11.23
C PRO A 12 5.95 11.32 -9.90
N LEU A 13 5.58 12.61 -9.92
CA LEU A 13 5.28 13.36 -8.70
C LEU A 13 3.96 12.93 -8.06
N LEU A 14 2.90 12.80 -8.85
CA LEU A 14 1.59 12.35 -8.37
C LEU A 14 1.64 10.90 -7.90
N TRP A 15 2.34 10.05 -8.65
CA TRP A 15 2.44 8.63 -8.34
C TRP A 15 3.43 8.31 -7.21
N LYS A 16 4.14 9.28 -6.63
CA LYS A 16 4.79 9.07 -5.33
C LYS A 16 3.78 8.70 -4.25
N ASP A 17 2.58 9.29 -4.32
CA ASP A 17 1.47 8.98 -3.42
C ASP A 17 0.12 8.95 -4.16
N PRO A 18 -0.15 7.88 -4.93
CA PRO A 18 -1.33 7.83 -5.80
C PRO A 18 -2.64 7.84 -4.99
N TRP A 19 -2.59 7.38 -3.74
CA TRP A 19 -3.74 7.24 -2.84
C TRP A 19 -4.31 8.57 -2.37
N ARG A 20 -3.50 9.64 -2.39
CA ARG A 20 -3.90 10.97 -1.95
C ARG A 20 -4.53 11.82 -3.05
N TYR A 21 -4.03 11.67 -4.28
CA TYR A 21 -4.35 12.58 -5.37
C TYR A 21 -5.32 12.00 -6.40
N ILE A 22 -5.39 10.68 -6.53
CA ILE A 22 -6.30 10.02 -7.46
C ILE A 22 -7.64 9.83 -6.76
N ASP A 23 -8.71 10.37 -7.33
CA ASP A 23 -10.06 10.25 -6.76
C ASP A 23 -10.58 8.80 -6.89
N TYR A 24 -10.19 7.98 -5.92
CA TYR A 24 -10.65 6.61 -5.80
C TYR A 24 -12.01 6.50 -5.11
N ARG A 25 -12.48 7.56 -4.44
CA ARG A 25 -13.75 7.54 -3.67
C ARG A 25 -14.94 7.57 -4.61
N THR A 26 -14.85 8.36 -5.67
CA THR A 26 -15.90 8.43 -6.69
C THR A 26 -15.81 7.25 -7.66
N ASN A 27 -14.59 6.86 -8.05
CA ASN A 27 -14.38 5.76 -8.98
C ASN A 27 -13.07 5.00 -8.70
N LYS A 28 -13.20 3.77 -8.20
CA LYS A 28 -12.07 2.88 -7.86
C LYS A 28 -11.44 2.22 -9.10
N ASN A 29 -12.18 2.13 -10.21
CA ASN A 29 -11.78 1.35 -11.38
C ASN A 29 -10.45 1.79 -12.02
N PRO A 30 -10.09 3.08 -12.11
CA PRO A 30 -8.82 3.49 -12.73
C PRO A 30 -7.60 2.96 -11.97
N LEU A 31 -7.57 3.10 -10.63
CA LEU A 31 -6.47 2.55 -9.83
C LEU A 31 -6.45 1.03 -9.89
N TYR A 32 -7.61 0.39 -9.76
CA TYR A 32 -7.73 -1.05 -9.88
C TYR A 32 -7.16 -1.57 -11.21
N SER A 33 -7.58 -0.96 -12.32
CA SER A 33 -7.13 -1.28 -13.67
C SER A 33 -5.62 -1.08 -13.82
N ILE A 34 -5.06 0.01 -13.31
CA ILE A 34 -3.62 0.25 -13.39
C ILE A 34 -2.86 -0.83 -12.62
N ILE A 35 -3.22 -1.11 -11.38
CA ILE A 35 -2.54 -2.11 -10.54
C ILE A 35 -2.61 -3.50 -11.17
N THR A 36 -3.81 -3.94 -11.54
CA THR A 36 -4.02 -5.29 -12.11
C THR A 36 -3.45 -5.46 -13.52
N SER A 37 -3.19 -4.36 -14.25
CA SER A 37 -2.47 -4.41 -15.53
C SER A 37 -1.06 -4.97 -15.41
N TYR A 38 -0.40 -4.79 -14.24
CA TYR A 38 0.95 -5.29 -13.98
C TYR A 38 1.05 -6.79 -13.68
N PHE A 39 -0.08 -7.47 -13.46
CA PHE A 39 -0.05 -8.92 -13.27
C PHE A 39 0.43 -9.63 -14.54
N SER A 40 1.21 -10.70 -14.35
CA SER A 40 1.55 -11.61 -15.45
C SER A 40 0.29 -12.32 -15.95
N ASP A 41 0.36 -12.87 -17.15
CA ASP A 41 -0.79 -13.57 -17.73
C ASP A 41 -1.19 -14.79 -16.87
N ASP A 42 -0.22 -15.51 -16.30
CA ASP A 42 -0.48 -16.63 -15.38
C ASP A 42 -1.30 -16.21 -14.14
N ILE A 43 -0.93 -15.09 -13.51
CA ILE A 43 -1.66 -14.56 -12.33
C ILE A 43 -3.05 -14.10 -12.75
N LYS A 44 -3.18 -13.42 -13.91
CA LYS A 44 -4.48 -12.99 -14.43
C LYS A 44 -5.39 -14.17 -14.74
N GLU A 45 -4.86 -15.26 -15.30
CA GLU A 45 -5.61 -16.48 -15.56
C GLU A 45 -6.03 -17.18 -14.27
N PHE A 46 -5.12 -17.28 -13.30
CA PHE A 46 -5.42 -17.83 -11.98
C PHE A 46 -6.56 -17.06 -11.30
N LEU A 47 -6.44 -15.74 -11.15
CA LEU A 47 -7.45 -14.92 -10.49
C LEU A 47 -8.81 -15.00 -11.20
N LYS A 48 -8.84 -15.03 -12.54
CA LYS A 48 -10.08 -15.22 -13.30
C LYS A 48 -10.74 -16.57 -13.06
N LYS A 49 -9.96 -17.65 -12.89
CA LYS A 49 -10.48 -18.99 -12.55
C LYS A 49 -11.13 -19.00 -11.17
N GLU A 50 -10.59 -18.23 -10.24
CA GLU A 50 -11.15 -18.01 -8.90
C GLU A 50 -12.36 -17.04 -8.90
N GLY A 51 -12.86 -16.60 -10.06
CA GLY A 51 -14.03 -15.72 -10.16
C GLY A 51 -13.72 -14.22 -10.04
N ILE A 52 -12.45 -13.84 -9.89
CA ILE A 52 -12.04 -12.45 -9.66
C ILE A 52 -12.02 -11.69 -10.98
N GLN A 53 -12.74 -10.56 -11.02
CA GLN A 53 -12.74 -9.68 -12.18
C GLN A 53 -11.43 -8.91 -12.27
N ILE A 54 -10.64 -9.19 -13.31
CA ILE A 54 -9.42 -8.44 -13.61
C ILE A 54 -9.71 -7.36 -14.66
N LEU A 55 -9.36 -6.11 -14.35
CA LEU A 55 -9.31 -5.04 -15.31
C LEU A 55 -7.90 -4.92 -15.89
N GLY A 56 -7.77 -4.35 -17.07
CA GLY A 56 -6.47 -4.18 -17.69
C GLY A 56 -6.51 -3.08 -18.74
N GLN A 57 -5.43 -2.34 -18.82
CA GLN A 57 -5.22 -1.33 -19.85
C GLN A 57 -3.75 -1.27 -20.24
N SER A 58 -3.49 -0.76 -21.44
CA SER A 58 -2.12 -0.39 -21.81
C SER A 58 -1.66 0.75 -20.91
N LEU A 59 -0.49 0.58 -20.30
CA LEU A 59 0.08 1.58 -19.41
C LEU A 59 1.00 2.51 -20.19
N ALA A 60 0.73 3.82 -20.10
CA ALA A 60 1.58 4.83 -20.73
C ALA A 60 2.90 5.05 -19.98
N PHE A 61 2.96 4.68 -18.70
CA PHE A 61 4.10 4.85 -17.81
C PHE A 61 4.25 3.63 -16.90
N ASP A 62 5.46 3.39 -16.41
CA ASP A 62 5.69 2.42 -15.32
C ASP A 62 5.38 3.06 -13.96
N TYR A 63 4.10 3.38 -13.76
CA TYR A 63 3.54 4.02 -12.58
C TYR A 63 4.05 3.47 -11.24
N LEU A 64 4.15 2.15 -11.09
CA LEU A 64 4.56 1.55 -9.81
C LEU A 64 6.03 1.83 -9.46
N THR A 65 6.89 2.07 -10.44
CA THR A 65 8.29 2.47 -10.18
C THR A 65 8.42 3.85 -9.54
N PHE A 66 7.36 4.68 -9.61
CA PHE A 66 7.31 5.98 -8.94
C PHE A 66 6.67 5.91 -7.56
N CYS A 67 5.96 4.81 -7.26
CA CYS A 67 5.17 4.66 -6.05
C CYS A 67 6.04 4.49 -4.81
N ARG A 68 5.97 5.48 -3.90
CA ARG A 68 6.71 5.49 -2.64
C ARG A 68 5.78 5.45 -1.44
N SER A 69 4.51 5.11 -1.64
CA SER A 69 3.54 5.03 -0.56
C SER A 69 2.65 3.79 -0.68
N ILE A 70 2.17 3.31 0.47
CA ILE A 70 1.18 2.24 0.55
C ILE A 70 0.09 2.67 1.52
N ASN A 71 -1.17 2.52 1.10
CA ASN A 71 -2.32 2.75 1.97
C ASN A 71 -3.21 1.50 2.02
N VAL A 72 -3.16 0.80 3.16
CA VAL A 72 -3.83 -0.50 3.34
C VAL A 72 -5.35 -0.37 3.21
N ASP A 73 -5.94 0.67 3.81
CA ASP A 73 -7.38 0.91 3.74
C ASP A 73 -7.83 1.11 2.28
N ILE A 74 -7.09 1.93 1.52
CA ILE A 74 -7.43 2.25 0.13
C ILE A 74 -7.24 1.05 -0.78
N ILE A 75 -6.20 0.24 -0.55
CA ILE A 75 -5.98 -1.00 -1.30
C ILE A 75 -7.12 -1.98 -1.03
N ASP A 76 -7.52 -2.18 0.22
CA ASP A 76 -8.67 -3.03 0.58
C ASP A 76 -9.96 -2.54 -0.09
N ASP A 77 -10.15 -1.23 -0.14
CA ASP A 77 -11.24 -0.58 -0.86
C ASP A 77 -11.21 -0.88 -2.37
N ILE A 78 -10.04 -0.81 -3.00
CA ILE A 78 -9.86 -1.02 -4.44
C ILE A 78 -10.05 -2.50 -4.82
N ILE A 79 -9.64 -3.43 -3.94
CA ILE A 79 -9.82 -4.87 -4.10
C ILE A 79 -11.31 -5.22 -4.24
N SER A 80 -12.19 -4.45 -3.61
CA SER A 80 -13.65 -4.63 -3.73
C SER A 80 -14.19 -4.45 -5.15
N VAL A 81 -13.39 -3.91 -6.10
CA VAL A 81 -13.74 -3.83 -7.52
C VAL A 81 -13.63 -5.19 -8.19
N GLY A 82 -12.65 -6.00 -7.79
CA GLY A 82 -12.40 -7.32 -8.36
C GLY A 82 -13.39 -8.38 -7.87
N SER A 83 -13.78 -8.30 -6.60
CA SER A 83 -14.78 -9.18 -5.99
C SER A 83 -15.33 -8.63 -4.68
N SER A 84 -16.55 -9.04 -4.32
CA SER A 84 -17.15 -8.80 -3.00
C SER A 84 -16.96 -9.96 -2.03
N LEU A 85 -16.52 -11.14 -2.50
CA LEU A 85 -16.37 -12.34 -1.68
C LEU A 85 -15.06 -12.30 -0.89
N GLU A 86 -15.14 -12.61 0.41
CA GLU A 86 -14.00 -12.47 1.34
C GLU A 86 -12.77 -13.29 0.92
N TYR A 87 -12.98 -14.55 0.51
CA TYR A 87 -11.90 -15.42 0.04
C TYR A 87 -11.21 -14.88 -1.22
N GLU A 88 -12.00 -14.45 -2.20
CA GLU A 88 -11.49 -13.88 -3.45
C GLU A 88 -10.73 -12.56 -3.21
N ARG A 89 -11.24 -11.73 -2.29
CA ARG A 89 -10.57 -10.50 -1.85
C ARG A 89 -9.23 -10.81 -1.20
N PHE A 90 -9.15 -11.85 -0.38
CA PHE A 90 -7.90 -12.28 0.25
C PHE A 90 -6.84 -12.71 -0.78
N LEU A 91 -7.22 -13.53 -1.77
CA LEU A 91 -6.31 -13.93 -2.85
C LEU A 91 -5.79 -12.72 -3.64
N LEU A 92 -6.70 -11.83 -4.03
CA LEU A 92 -6.34 -10.62 -4.76
C LEU A 92 -5.47 -9.69 -3.91
N GLN A 93 -5.72 -9.61 -2.60
CA GLN A 93 -4.93 -8.85 -1.65
C GLN A 93 -3.48 -9.33 -1.62
N GLU A 94 -3.27 -10.64 -1.52
CA GLU A 94 -1.93 -11.26 -1.53
C GLU A 94 -1.16 -10.91 -2.80
N GLU A 95 -1.78 -11.10 -3.97
CA GLU A 95 -1.15 -10.79 -5.26
C GLU A 95 -0.83 -9.29 -5.43
N ILE A 96 -1.71 -8.40 -4.97
CA ILE A 96 -1.46 -6.95 -5.02
C ILE A 96 -0.28 -6.57 -4.12
N TYR A 97 -0.21 -7.04 -2.88
CA TYR A 97 0.90 -6.68 -2.00
C TYR A 97 2.23 -7.28 -2.45
N ASN A 98 2.24 -8.52 -2.94
CA ASN A 98 3.41 -9.12 -3.58
C ASN A 98 3.91 -8.28 -4.76
N LEU A 99 2.97 -7.85 -5.62
CA LEU A 99 3.27 -6.98 -6.75
C LEU A 99 3.88 -5.64 -6.29
N LEU A 100 3.26 -4.96 -5.32
CA LEU A 100 3.72 -3.68 -4.80
C LEU A 100 5.11 -3.81 -4.18
N MET A 101 5.36 -4.82 -3.36
CA MET A 101 6.66 -5.08 -2.75
C MET A 101 7.75 -5.35 -3.80
N ARG A 102 7.41 -6.04 -4.89
CA ARG A 102 8.36 -6.31 -5.97
C ARG A 102 8.66 -5.09 -6.83
N LYS A 103 7.63 -4.31 -7.19
CA LYS A 103 7.72 -3.25 -8.21
C LYS A 103 7.99 -1.86 -7.65
N CYS A 104 7.44 -1.53 -6.49
CA CYS A 104 7.68 -0.24 -5.89
C CYS A 104 9.14 -0.11 -5.46
N PRO A 105 9.75 1.08 -5.57
CA PRO A 105 11.00 1.39 -4.89
C PRO A 105 10.82 1.36 -3.36
N GLU A 106 11.83 1.86 -2.65
CA GLU A 106 11.71 2.20 -1.23
C GLU A 106 10.43 2.99 -0.91
N ILE A 107 9.65 2.48 0.04
CA ILE A 107 8.42 3.08 0.54
C ILE A 107 8.79 4.10 1.62
N LYS A 108 8.33 5.33 1.44
CA LYS A 108 8.53 6.46 2.36
C LYS A 108 7.31 6.74 3.22
N TYR A 109 6.11 6.38 2.76
CA TYR A 109 4.85 6.64 3.45
C TYR A 109 4.03 5.35 3.55
N LEU A 110 3.63 4.98 4.76
CA LEU A 110 2.87 3.76 4.99
C LEU A 110 1.67 4.05 5.87
N ASP A 111 0.49 3.63 5.44
CA ASP A 111 -0.73 3.66 6.21
C ASP A 111 -1.24 2.24 6.43
N ILE A 112 -1.20 1.79 7.68
CA ILE A 112 -1.51 0.42 8.11
C ILE A 112 -2.87 0.29 8.80
N ARG A 113 -3.79 1.23 8.60
CA ARG A 113 -5.05 1.26 9.34
C ARG A 113 -6.03 0.12 9.03
N GLY A 114 -5.69 -0.78 8.11
CA GLY A 114 -6.48 -1.97 7.74
C GLY A 114 -5.93 -3.27 8.32
N THR A 115 -6.36 -4.40 7.74
CA THR A 115 -6.19 -5.74 8.33
C THR A 115 -4.97 -6.52 7.81
N TYR A 116 -4.37 -6.09 6.70
CA TYR A 116 -3.30 -6.86 6.05
C TYR A 116 -1.93 -6.60 6.69
N GLN A 117 -1.22 -7.69 6.99
CA GLN A 117 0.10 -7.67 7.64
C GLN A 117 1.23 -7.71 6.60
N ILE A 118 1.58 -6.55 6.05
CA ILE A 118 2.58 -6.38 4.97
C ILE A 118 3.97 -6.95 5.33
N PHE A 119 4.31 -7.00 6.62
CA PHE A 119 5.66 -7.33 7.09
C PHE A 119 6.04 -8.81 7.00
N TYR A 120 5.11 -9.71 6.65
CA TYR A 120 5.46 -11.11 6.37
C TYR A 120 6.03 -11.34 4.97
N LEU A 121 5.99 -10.32 4.11
CA LEU A 121 6.51 -10.43 2.76
C LEU A 121 8.05 -10.38 2.75
N PRO A 122 8.74 -11.24 1.97
CA PRO A 122 10.20 -11.33 1.96
C PRO A 122 10.90 -9.99 1.71
N GLU A 123 10.35 -9.16 0.84
CA GLU A 123 10.92 -7.87 0.44
C GLU A 123 10.56 -6.74 1.42
N ALA A 124 9.68 -6.97 2.39
CA ALA A 124 9.17 -5.93 3.29
C ALA A 124 10.31 -5.19 4.00
N LYS A 125 11.37 -5.88 4.42
CA LYS A 125 12.52 -5.24 5.07
C LYS A 125 13.17 -4.21 4.15
N THR A 126 13.57 -4.62 2.95
CA THR A 126 14.25 -3.75 1.97
C THR A 126 13.36 -2.60 1.51
N ARG A 127 12.05 -2.82 1.41
CA ARG A 127 11.11 -1.77 0.97
C ARG A 127 10.76 -0.78 2.07
N LEU A 128 10.78 -1.19 3.34
CA LEU A 128 10.28 -0.40 4.47
C LEU A 128 11.39 0.14 5.38
N GLU A 129 12.65 -0.26 5.20
CA GLU A 129 13.77 0.22 6.04
C GLU A 129 13.94 1.75 6.04
N SER A 130 13.54 2.38 4.94
CA SER A 130 13.66 3.83 4.74
C SER A 130 12.33 4.57 4.89
N LEU A 131 11.36 3.94 5.55
CA LEU A 131 10.06 4.52 5.85
C LEU A 131 10.22 5.79 6.71
N CYS A 132 9.65 6.90 6.23
CA CYS A 132 9.73 8.20 6.91
C CYS A 132 8.44 8.54 7.66
N GLU A 133 7.29 8.11 7.15
CA GLU A 133 5.99 8.43 7.73
C GLU A 133 5.13 7.18 7.90
N LEU A 134 4.61 6.99 9.10
CA LEU A 134 3.68 5.90 9.44
C LEU A 134 2.35 6.47 9.91
N THR A 135 1.26 6.04 9.28
CA THR A 135 -0.11 6.26 9.76
C THR A 135 -0.68 4.95 10.29
N CYS A 136 -1.17 4.95 11.51
CA CYS A 136 -1.71 3.78 12.18
C CYS A 136 -2.94 4.14 13.02
N ASN A 137 -3.57 3.15 13.65
CA ASN A 137 -4.66 3.39 14.60
C ASN A 137 -4.48 2.59 15.89
N THR A 138 -5.17 3.00 16.95
CA THR A 138 -5.04 2.40 18.30
C THR A 138 -5.63 0.99 18.42
N SER A 139 -6.36 0.50 17.41
CA SER A 139 -6.91 -0.87 17.40
C SER A 139 -5.95 -1.94 16.88
N ILE A 140 -4.81 -1.54 16.32
CA ILE A 140 -3.79 -2.46 15.79
C ILE A 140 -3.09 -3.20 16.93
N ASP A 141 -2.78 -4.47 16.70
CA ASP A 141 -2.07 -5.31 17.67
C ASP A 141 -0.71 -4.70 18.07
N PRO A 142 -0.41 -4.55 19.38
CA PRO A 142 0.90 -4.15 19.87
C PRO A 142 2.09 -4.92 19.25
N ASP A 143 1.93 -6.21 18.98
CA ASP A 143 2.97 -7.05 18.36
C ASP A 143 3.36 -6.57 16.95
N TYR A 144 2.42 -5.95 16.24
CA TYR A 144 2.67 -5.35 14.95
C TYR A 144 3.60 -4.13 15.07
N PHE A 145 3.43 -3.31 16.11
CA PHE A 145 4.28 -2.16 16.38
C PHE A 145 5.70 -2.56 16.76
N TYR A 146 5.89 -3.65 17.51
CA TYR A 146 7.23 -4.17 17.80
C TYR A 146 7.98 -4.62 16.54
N ARG A 147 7.28 -5.22 15.57
CA ARG A 147 7.88 -5.62 14.29
C ARG A 147 8.23 -4.42 13.43
N LEU A 148 7.32 -3.46 13.34
CA LEU A 148 7.55 -2.16 12.69
C LEU A 148 8.82 -1.50 13.21
N ALA A 149 8.96 -1.40 14.53
CA ALA A 149 10.12 -0.80 15.18
C ALA A 149 11.45 -1.45 14.81
N ARG A 150 11.45 -2.74 14.49
CA ARG A 150 12.65 -3.48 14.09
C ARG A 150 13.05 -3.26 12.64
N VAL A 151 12.09 -2.96 11.77
CA VAL A 151 12.30 -2.79 10.33
C VAL A 151 12.49 -1.32 9.98
N CYS A 152 11.62 -0.46 10.49
CA CYS A 152 11.52 0.94 10.13
C CYS A 152 12.30 1.79 11.15
N GLN A 153 13.57 2.06 10.85
CA GLN A 153 14.47 2.80 11.76
C GLN A 153 14.55 4.30 11.45
N ASN A 154 13.91 4.77 10.37
CA ASN A 154 14.02 6.13 9.86
C ASN A 154 12.68 6.90 9.94
N ILE A 155 11.76 6.47 10.80
CA ILE A 155 10.44 7.10 10.92
C ILE A 155 10.62 8.48 11.54
N GLN A 156 10.23 9.54 10.84
CA GLN A 156 10.29 10.93 11.29
C GLN A 156 8.92 11.47 11.70
N ARG A 157 7.85 10.82 11.23
CA ARG A 157 6.47 11.25 11.48
C ARG A 157 5.57 10.06 11.72
N ILE A 158 4.87 10.09 12.85
CA ILE A 158 3.85 9.09 13.19
C ILE A 158 2.51 9.80 13.34
N ILE A 159 1.49 9.28 12.64
CA ILE A 159 0.10 9.73 12.76
C ILE A 159 -0.70 8.59 13.39
N ILE A 160 -1.19 8.81 14.61
CA ILE A 160 -2.00 7.83 15.33
C ILE A 160 -3.47 8.26 15.31
N ILE A 161 -4.32 7.47 14.67
CA ILE A 161 -5.76 7.69 14.69
C ILE A 161 -6.37 6.91 15.85
N ASN A 162 -7.01 7.63 16.76
CA ASN A 162 -7.65 7.01 17.91
C ASN A 162 -8.99 6.36 17.51
N LYS A 163 -9.05 5.02 17.47
CA LYS A 163 -10.29 4.24 17.22
C LYS A 163 -10.89 3.63 18.49
N LYS A 164 -10.13 3.51 19.58
CA LYS A 164 -10.55 2.92 20.86
C LYS A 164 -10.12 3.81 22.03
N PRO A 165 -10.95 4.01 23.07
CA PRO A 165 -10.59 4.87 24.20
C PRO A 165 -9.39 4.36 25.02
N GLU A 166 -9.02 3.08 24.88
CA GLU A 166 -7.92 2.43 25.58
C GLU A 166 -6.55 2.77 24.97
N PHE A 167 -5.53 2.90 25.82
CA PHE A 167 -4.17 3.22 25.42
C PHE A 167 -3.47 2.01 24.80
N ASN A 168 -2.92 2.16 23.59
CA ASN A 168 -2.16 1.10 22.93
C ASN A 168 -0.68 1.20 23.32
N HIS A 169 -0.22 0.35 24.24
CA HIS A 169 1.18 0.38 24.70
C HIS A 169 2.21 0.12 23.59
N GLY A 170 1.84 -0.60 22.52
CA GLY A 170 2.74 -0.86 21.39
C GLY A 170 3.08 0.40 20.59
N SER A 171 2.15 1.36 20.49
CA SER A 171 2.42 2.60 19.75
C SER A 171 3.47 3.48 20.44
N ALA A 172 3.59 3.40 21.78
CA ALA A 172 4.65 4.09 22.52
C ALA A 172 6.04 3.59 22.13
N LYS A 173 6.18 2.31 21.75
CA LYS A 173 7.48 1.75 21.35
C LYS A 173 8.02 2.37 20.06
N LEU A 174 7.16 2.85 19.18
CA LEU A 174 7.57 3.57 17.98
C LEU A 174 8.19 4.94 18.29
N ILE A 175 7.81 5.55 19.41
CA ILE A 175 8.30 6.87 19.85
C ILE A 175 9.67 6.72 20.55
N GLU A 176 9.92 5.60 21.22
CA GLU A 176 11.21 5.33 21.86
C GLU A 176 12.37 5.17 20.86
N ILE A 177 12.09 4.92 19.58
CA ILE A 177 13.11 4.80 18.52
C ILE A 177 13.80 6.15 18.28
N ASP A 178 13.09 7.26 18.47
CA ASP A 178 13.62 8.62 18.27
C ASP A 178 14.34 9.20 19.50
N VAL A 179 14.37 8.49 20.64
CA VAL A 179 14.94 9.00 21.92
C VAL A 179 16.31 8.38 22.23
N ILE A 180 16.93 7.69 21.28
CA ILE A 180 18.31 7.19 21.40
C ILE A 180 19.22 7.97 20.45
N GLU A 181 19.53 9.21 20.81
CA GLU A 181 20.78 9.90 20.47
C GLU A 181 21.40 10.53 21.72
#